data_AF-A0A435SJ00-F1
#
_entry.id   AF-A0A435SJ00-F1
#
_cell.length_a   1.000
_cell.length_b   1.000
_cell.length_c   1.000
_cell.angle_alpha   90.00
_cell.angle_beta   90.00
_cell.angle_gamma   90.00
#
_symmetry.space_group_name_H-M   'P 1'
#
loop_
_entity.id
_entity.type
_entity.pdbx_description
1 polymer ?
#
loop_
_entity_poly.entity_id
_entity_poly.type
_entity_poly.pdbx_seq_one_letter_code
_entity_poly.pdbx_strand_id
1 'polypeptide(L)'
;VDMVVSSLRFAFKGKSGKEWKLKLADRRIARIVRGAQDLPGQKLFQYLDEDGDRRPVRSEDVNRYIREAVGDAFSSKHFRTWGGTIHAASLFAQTELPQSQAQRNRAMNSVIDKVAERLGNTRAVCRKCYIHPRVFEAWSEGRLLDEMAQANKRKRAIAGLDDEEALVLRWLKLGES
;
A
#
# COMPACT_ATOMS: atom_id res chain seq x y z
N VAL A 1 17.42 -8.80 10.17
CA VAL A 1 16.36 -9.40 9.34
C VAL A 1 16.39 -10.88 9.67
N ASP A 2 15.27 -11.42 10.15
CA ASP A 2 15.20 -12.81 10.59
C ASP A 2 14.45 -13.63 9.54
N MET A 3 14.94 -14.81 9.20
CA MET A 3 14.40 -15.62 8.11
C MET A 3 14.02 -17.03 8.56
N VAL A 4 12.81 -17.45 8.18
CA VAL A 4 12.38 -18.87 8.14
C VAL A 4 12.23 -19.25 6.66
N VAL A 5 12.35 -20.52 6.29
CA VAL A 5 12.49 -21.02 4.90
C VAL A 5 11.54 -20.38 3.86
N SER A 6 10.35 -19.93 4.27
CA SER A 6 9.36 -19.26 3.40
C SER A 6 8.97 -17.83 3.81
N SER A 7 9.58 -17.24 4.84
CA SER A 7 9.18 -15.90 5.35
C SER A 7 10.34 -15.04 5.83
N LEU A 8 10.29 -13.75 5.52
CA LEU A 8 11.20 -12.71 5.95
C LEU A 8 10.58 -11.86 7.06
N ARG A 9 11.38 -11.46 8.05
CA ARG A 9 11.03 -10.42 9.03
C ARG A 9 12.01 -9.25 8.94
N PHE A 10 11.49 -8.06 8.64
CA PHE A 10 12.24 -6.82 8.70
C PHE A 10 11.96 -6.11 10.03
N ALA A 11 13.02 -5.71 10.72
CA ALA A 11 12.96 -4.87 11.90
C ALA A 11 13.95 -3.71 11.70
N PHE A 12 13.45 -2.48 11.58
CA PHE A 12 14.30 -1.29 11.36
C PHE A 12 13.60 -0.01 11.83
N LYS A 13 14.37 1.05 12.08
CA LYS A 13 13.82 2.40 12.33
C LYS A 13 13.62 3.11 11.00
N GLY A 14 12.39 3.52 10.72
CA GLY A 14 12.01 4.25 9.51
C GLY A 14 12.09 5.76 9.69
N LYS A 15 11.44 6.48 8.77
CA LYS A 15 11.31 7.95 8.84
C LYS A 15 10.74 8.39 10.19
N SER A 16 11.29 9.46 10.75
CA SER A 16 10.91 10.02 12.06
C SER A 16 11.16 9.07 13.25
N GLY A 17 12.04 8.07 13.09
CA GLY A 17 12.45 7.16 14.17
C GLY A 17 11.44 6.06 14.51
N LYS A 18 10.32 5.97 13.77
CA LYS A 18 9.28 4.96 14.00
C LYS A 18 9.83 3.56 13.75
N GLU A 19 9.61 2.63 14.67
CA GLU A 19 9.97 1.23 14.48
C GLU A 19 9.05 0.53 13.49
N TRP A 20 9.63 -0.22 12.57
CA TRP A 20 8.95 -1.05 11.60
C TRP A 20 9.22 -2.50 11.90
N LYS A 21 8.14 -3.30 11.95
CA LYS A 21 8.19 -4.77 12.03
C LYS A 21 7.32 -5.32 10.91
N LEU A 22 7.95 -5.80 9.84
CA LEU A 22 7.25 -6.31 8.65
C LEU A 22 7.51 -7.80 8.51
N LYS A 23 6.47 -8.58 8.25
CA LYS A 23 6.56 -10.00 7.89
C LYS A 23 6.13 -10.16 6.44
N LEU A 24 6.97 -10.77 5.62
CA LEU A 24 6.67 -11.11 4.23
C LEU A 24 6.78 -12.62 4.06
N ALA A 25 5.70 -13.28 3.67
CA ALA A 25 5.66 -14.71 3.41
C ALA A 25 5.62 -14.97 1.90
N ASP A 26 6.80 -14.95 1.27
CA ASP A 26 6.95 -15.26 -0.15
C ASP A 26 8.28 -15.98 -0.35
N ARG A 27 8.21 -17.21 -0.88
CA ARG A 27 9.39 -18.08 -1.06
C ARG A 27 10.37 -17.51 -2.09
N ARG A 28 9.87 -16.88 -3.16
CA ARG A 28 10.70 -16.30 -4.23
C ARG A 28 11.43 -15.07 -3.70
N ILE A 29 10.72 -14.16 -3.03
CA ILE A 29 11.32 -12.96 -2.44
C ILE A 29 12.28 -13.34 -1.31
N ALA A 30 11.92 -14.31 -0.46
CA ALA A 30 12.81 -14.82 0.59
C ALA A 30 14.13 -15.36 0.02
N ARG A 31 14.09 -16.05 -1.13
CA ARG A 31 15.29 -16.52 -1.82
C ARG A 31 16.15 -15.37 -2.36
N ILE A 32 15.53 -14.36 -2.98
CA ILE A 32 16.24 -13.17 -3.50
C ILE A 32 16.92 -12.41 -2.38
N VAL A 33 16.19 -12.12 -1.29
CA VAL A 33 16.73 -11.36 -0.14
C VAL A 33 17.86 -12.13 0.55
N ARG A 34 17.78 -13.47 0.60
CA ARG A 34 18.86 -14.31 1.12
C ARG A 34 20.14 -14.15 0.31
N GLY A 35 20.05 -14.23 -1.03
CA GLY A 35 21.21 -14.01 -1.89
C GLY A 35 21.85 -12.62 -1.71
N ALA A 36 21.03 -11.59 -1.46
CA ALA A 36 21.54 -10.25 -1.18
C ALA A 36 22.21 -10.12 0.20
N GLN A 37 21.78 -10.92 1.19
CA GLN A 37 22.39 -10.99 2.53
C GLN A 37 23.71 -11.78 2.54
N ASP A 38 23.86 -12.77 1.66
CA ASP A 38 25.10 -13.55 1.53
C ASP A 38 26.27 -12.69 1.00
N LEU A 39 25.97 -11.54 0.39
CA LEU A 39 26.96 -10.54 0.01
C LEU A 39 27.48 -9.81 1.27
N PRO A 40 28.81 -9.74 1.50
CA PRO A 40 29.34 -9.06 2.68
C PRO A 40 29.07 -7.55 2.66
N GLY A 41 28.88 -6.95 3.83
CA GLY A 41 28.64 -5.51 3.99
C GLY A 41 27.44 -5.21 4.90
N GLN A 42 27.19 -3.92 5.14
CA GLN A 42 26.10 -3.48 6.03
C GLN A 42 24.74 -3.33 5.31
N LYS A 43 24.73 -3.27 3.99
CA LYS A 43 23.52 -2.98 3.20
C LYS A 43 22.90 -4.28 2.70
N LEU A 44 21.63 -4.50 3.07
CA LEU A 44 20.88 -5.69 2.64
C LEU A 44 20.58 -5.71 1.14
N PHE A 45 20.22 -4.57 0.55
CA PHE A 45 19.88 -4.47 -0.86
C PHE A 45 21.10 -4.01 -1.66
N GLN A 46 21.80 -4.99 -2.24
CA GLN A 46 23.00 -4.80 -3.04
C GLN A 46 23.11 -5.89 -4.12
N TYR A 47 23.88 -5.64 -5.16
CA TYR A 47 24.15 -6.56 -6.25
C TYR A 47 25.63 -6.44 -6.70
N LEU A 48 26.10 -7.42 -7.47
CA LEU A 48 27.38 -7.34 -8.18
C LEU A 48 27.11 -6.83 -9.60
N ASP A 49 27.84 -5.80 -10.03
CA ASP A 49 27.79 -5.34 -11.41
C ASP A 49 28.62 -6.24 -12.34
N GLU A 50 28.71 -5.85 -13.62
CA GLU A 50 29.39 -6.62 -14.67
C GLU A 50 30.90 -6.80 -14.40
N ASP A 51 31.51 -5.87 -13.65
CA ASP A 51 32.93 -5.91 -13.26
C ASP A 51 33.15 -6.71 -11.96
N GLY A 52 32.07 -7.23 -11.36
CA GLY A 52 32.10 -7.92 -10.07
C GLY A 52 32.14 -6.98 -8.86
N ASP A 53 31.96 -5.67 -9.08
CA ASP A 53 31.95 -4.67 -8.04
C ASP A 53 30.59 -4.61 -7.34
N ARG A 54 30.62 -4.34 -6.04
CA ARG A 54 29.40 -4.24 -5.22
C ARG A 54 28.73 -2.89 -5.40
N ARG A 55 27.46 -2.93 -5.78
CA ARG A 55 26.62 -1.74 -5.91
C ARG A 55 25.43 -1.82 -4.95
N PRO A 56 25.20 -0.78 -4.12
CA PRO A 56 23.99 -0.70 -3.33
C PRO A 56 22.79 -0.38 -4.22
N VAL A 57 21.64 -0.98 -3.93
CA VAL A 57 20.36 -0.56 -4.53
C VAL A 57 19.89 0.70 -3.81
N ARG A 58 19.68 1.80 -4.55
CA ARG A 58 19.21 3.08 -4.01
C ARG A 58 17.76 3.34 -4.39
N SER A 59 17.16 4.36 -3.76
CA SER A 59 15.80 4.80 -4.07
C SER A 59 15.65 5.26 -5.52
N GLU A 60 16.72 5.85 -6.08
CA GLU A 60 16.75 6.32 -7.47
C GLU A 60 16.68 5.14 -8.44
N ASP A 61 17.38 4.04 -8.14
CA ASP A 61 17.37 2.82 -8.96
C ASP A 61 15.98 2.20 -8.99
N VAL A 62 15.33 2.09 -7.83
CA VAL A 62 13.97 1.54 -7.72
C VAL A 62 12.97 2.40 -8.50
N ASN A 63 13.04 3.72 -8.38
CA ASN A 63 12.13 4.60 -9.10
C ASN A 63 12.42 4.65 -10.60
N ARG A 64 13.70 4.53 -11.03
CA ARG A 64 14.05 4.37 -12.44
C ARG A 64 13.41 3.12 -13.01
N TYR A 65 13.57 1.97 -12.34
CA TYR A 65 12.95 0.72 -12.77
C TYR A 65 11.42 0.82 -12.87
N ILE A 66 10.76 1.47 -11.90
CA ILE A 66 9.30 1.66 -11.95
C ILE A 66 8.92 2.48 -13.19
N ARG A 67 9.62 3.58 -13.49
CA ARG A 67 9.33 4.40 -14.67
C ARG A 67 9.56 3.63 -15.97
N GLU A 68 10.63 2.85 -16.06
CA GLU A 68 10.90 1.99 -17.21
C GLU A 68 9.82 0.92 -17.41
N ALA A 69 9.31 0.34 -16.32
CA ALA A 69 8.34 -0.76 -16.38
C ALA A 69 6.89 -0.31 -16.62
N VAL A 70 6.47 0.83 -16.06
CA VAL A 70 5.05 1.26 -16.07
C VAL A 70 4.83 2.71 -16.52
N GLY A 71 5.89 3.48 -16.80
CA GLY A 71 5.84 4.84 -17.32
C GLY A 71 6.19 5.94 -16.29
N ASP A 72 6.57 7.11 -16.81
CA ASP A 72 7.12 8.24 -16.02
C ASP A 72 6.15 8.86 -15.00
N ALA A 73 4.85 8.66 -15.18
CA ALA A 73 3.83 9.12 -14.24
C ALA A 73 3.88 8.35 -12.90
N PHE A 74 4.54 7.19 -12.85
CA PHE A 74 4.53 6.31 -11.69
C PHE A 74 5.85 6.34 -10.89
N SER A 75 5.73 6.00 -9.63
CA SER A 75 6.83 5.98 -8.65
C SER A 75 6.46 5.07 -7.49
N SER A 76 7.41 4.79 -6.61
CA SER A 76 7.17 3.91 -5.45
C SER A 76 6.07 4.42 -4.51
N LYS A 77 5.81 5.73 -4.51
CA LYS A 77 4.69 6.35 -3.77
C LYS A 77 3.33 5.76 -4.19
N HIS A 78 3.14 5.44 -5.46
CA HIS A 78 1.86 5.00 -6.01
C HIS A 78 1.39 3.66 -5.42
N PHE A 79 2.31 2.75 -5.10
CA PHE A 79 1.96 1.51 -4.39
C PHE A 79 1.34 1.80 -3.02
N ARG A 80 1.85 2.80 -2.30
CA ARG A 80 1.34 3.19 -0.98
C ARG A 80 0.02 3.96 -1.07
N THR A 81 -0.18 4.78 -2.11
CA THR A 81 -1.47 5.47 -2.30
C THR A 81 -2.55 4.49 -2.74
N TRP A 82 -2.22 3.53 -3.61
CA TRP A 82 -3.12 2.47 -4.02
C TRP A 82 -3.53 1.58 -2.84
N GLY A 83 -2.55 0.99 -2.14
CA GLY A 83 -2.83 0.15 -0.97
C GLY A 83 -3.50 0.92 0.19
N GLY A 84 -3.16 2.21 0.37
CA GLY A 84 -3.83 3.08 1.34
C GLY A 84 -5.29 3.32 1.02
N THR A 85 -5.60 3.54 -0.26
CA THR A 85 -6.98 3.74 -0.75
C THR A 85 -7.81 2.48 -0.61
N ILE A 86 -7.27 1.32 -1.01
CA ILE A 86 -7.95 0.03 -0.86
C ILE A 86 -8.28 -0.25 0.60
N HIS A 87 -7.28 -0.11 1.47
CA HIS A 87 -7.45 -0.38 2.89
C HIS A 87 -8.47 0.59 3.52
N ALA A 88 -8.45 1.87 3.13
CA ALA A 88 -9.44 2.84 3.59
C ALA A 88 -10.84 2.48 3.11
N ALA A 89 -11.04 2.22 1.81
CA ALA A 89 -12.34 1.87 1.25
C ALA A 89 -12.96 0.65 1.94
N SER A 90 -12.15 -0.39 2.16
CA SER A 90 -12.54 -1.60 2.87
C SER A 90 -12.98 -1.34 4.31
N LEU A 91 -12.21 -0.55 5.06
CA LEU A 91 -12.56 -0.18 6.44
C LEU A 91 -13.82 0.70 6.51
N PHE A 92 -13.96 1.67 5.61
CA PHE A 92 -15.13 2.54 5.55
C PHE A 92 -16.40 1.78 5.15
N ALA A 93 -16.31 0.84 4.21
CA ALA A 93 -17.44 -0.02 3.83
C ALA A 93 -17.95 -0.87 5.01
N GLN A 94 -17.08 -1.20 5.96
CA GLN A 94 -17.41 -1.94 7.20
C GLN A 94 -17.79 -1.01 8.37
N THR A 95 -17.72 0.31 8.19
CA THR A 95 -17.99 1.29 9.23
C THR A 95 -19.38 1.90 9.01
N GLU A 96 -20.31 1.64 9.93
CA GLU A 96 -21.63 2.28 9.92
C GLU A 96 -21.51 3.80 9.89
N LEU A 97 -22.38 4.47 9.12
CA LEU A 97 -22.43 5.92 9.04
C LEU A 97 -23.30 6.47 10.18
N PRO A 98 -22.73 7.15 11.21
CA PRO A 98 -23.52 7.67 12.31
C PRO A 98 -24.42 8.83 11.87
N GLN A 99 -25.49 9.11 12.61
CA GLN A 99 -26.39 10.22 12.29
C GLN A 99 -25.79 11.59 12.63
N SER A 100 -25.09 11.72 13.77
CA SER A 100 -24.53 13.01 14.18
C SER A 100 -23.19 13.32 13.52
N GLN A 101 -22.97 14.59 13.15
CA GLN A 101 -21.71 15.05 12.54
C GLN A 101 -20.49 14.78 13.44
N ALA A 102 -20.65 14.95 14.76
CA ALA A 102 -19.58 14.68 15.72
C ALA A 102 -19.17 13.19 15.73
N GLN A 103 -20.14 12.27 15.68
CA GLN A 103 -19.86 10.84 15.58
C GLN A 103 -19.25 10.48 14.22
N ARG A 104 -19.74 11.06 13.11
CA ARG A 104 -19.13 10.87 11.77
C ARG A 104 -17.65 11.27 11.75
N ASN A 105 -17.32 12.43 12.30
CA ASN A 105 -15.94 12.90 12.39
C ASN A 105 -15.05 11.97 13.23
N ARG A 106 -15.57 11.43 14.33
CA ARG A 106 -14.85 10.45 15.18
C ARG A 106 -14.62 9.13 14.44
N ALA A 107 -15.65 8.58 13.80
CA ALA A 107 -15.55 7.35 13.02
C ALA A 107 -14.54 7.51 11.86
N MET A 108 -14.61 8.63 11.13
CA MET A 108 -13.67 8.92 10.05
C MET A 108 -12.22 9.01 10.54
N ASN A 109 -11.99 9.72 11.65
CA ASN A 109 -10.65 9.81 12.24
C ASN A 109 -10.13 8.43 12.67
N SER A 110 -10.97 7.60 13.28
CA SER A 110 -10.63 6.23 13.69
C SER A 110 -10.23 5.35 12.50
N VAL A 111 -10.97 5.41 11.39
CA VAL A 111 -10.61 4.67 10.17
C VAL A 111 -9.28 5.17 9.60
N ILE A 112 -9.06 6.48 9.52
CA ILE A 112 -7.81 7.04 8.99
C ILE A 112 -6.63 6.68 9.91
N ASP A 113 -6.81 6.59 11.22
CA ASP A 113 -5.76 6.15 12.15
C ASP A 113 -5.29 4.74 11.86
N LYS A 114 -6.21 3.81 11.55
CA LYS A 114 -5.86 2.44 11.14
C LYS A 114 -5.02 2.44 9.85
N VAL A 115 -5.39 3.27 8.88
CA VAL A 115 -4.62 3.42 7.64
C VAL A 115 -3.25 4.05 7.91
N ALA A 116 -3.19 5.05 8.79
CA ALA A 116 -1.96 5.72 9.18
C ALA A 116 -1.00 4.80 9.93
N GLU A 117 -1.53 3.93 10.80
CA GLU A 117 -0.78 2.89 11.47
C GLU A 117 -0.13 1.95 10.46
N ARG A 118 -0.94 1.38 9.54
CA ARG A 118 -0.46 0.46 8.49
C ARG A 118 0.59 1.09 7.58
N LEU A 119 0.40 2.36 7.19
CA LEU A 119 1.34 3.06 6.31
C LEU A 119 2.53 3.66 7.05
N GLY A 120 2.50 3.74 8.39
CA GLY A 120 3.52 4.42 9.18
C GLY A 120 3.60 5.93 8.92
N ASN A 121 2.46 6.56 8.65
CA ASN A 121 2.33 8.01 8.45
C ASN A 121 1.47 8.63 9.57
N THR A 122 1.32 9.96 9.56
CA THR A 122 0.33 10.63 10.42
C THR A 122 -1.06 10.62 9.77
N ARG A 123 -2.12 10.76 10.57
CA ARG A 123 -3.51 10.89 10.10
C ARG A 123 -3.64 11.97 9.02
N ALA A 124 -3.08 13.16 9.27
CA ALA A 124 -3.14 14.28 8.35
C ALA A 124 -2.46 13.96 7.00
N VAL A 125 -1.31 13.30 7.02
CA VAL A 125 -0.59 12.89 5.81
C VAL A 125 -1.37 11.83 5.05
N CYS A 126 -1.96 10.83 5.73
CA CYS A 126 -2.78 9.82 5.07
C CYS A 126 -4.00 10.42 4.38
N ARG A 127 -4.73 11.29 5.09
CA ARG A 127 -5.90 12.01 4.54
C ARG A 127 -5.54 12.83 3.31
N LYS A 128 -4.43 13.56 3.34
CA LYS A 128 -4.04 14.49 2.26
C LYS A 128 -3.39 13.81 1.07
N CYS A 129 -2.62 12.74 1.29
CA CYS A 129 -1.65 12.26 0.29
C CYS A 129 -1.77 10.78 -0.09
N TYR A 130 -2.53 9.96 0.65
CA TYR A 130 -2.51 8.50 0.47
C TYR A 130 -3.88 7.85 0.28
N ILE A 131 -4.96 8.51 0.68
CA ILE A 131 -6.32 7.97 0.51
C ILE A 131 -7.00 8.78 -0.58
N HIS A 132 -7.56 8.10 -1.57
CA HIS A 132 -8.30 8.75 -2.64
C HIS A 132 -9.51 9.53 -2.08
N PRO A 133 -9.70 10.82 -2.45
CA PRO A 133 -10.73 11.69 -1.86
C PRO A 133 -12.14 11.12 -1.92
N ARG A 134 -12.47 10.45 -3.03
CA ARG A 134 -13.78 9.82 -3.25
C ARG A 134 -14.19 8.83 -2.15
N VAL A 135 -13.22 8.20 -1.46
CA VAL A 135 -13.53 7.29 -0.34
C VAL A 135 -14.23 8.05 0.78
N PHE A 136 -13.75 9.26 1.09
CA PHE A 136 -14.34 10.10 2.13
C PHE A 136 -15.70 10.64 1.72
N GLU A 137 -15.82 11.08 0.47
CA GLU A 137 -17.05 11.60 -0.12
C GLU A 137 -18.16 10.55 -0.09
N ALA A 138 -17.95 9.40 -0.75
CA ALA A 138 -18.95 8.35 -0.86
C ALA A 138 -19.37 7.78 0.51
N TRP A 139 -18.45 7.68 1.48
CA TRP A 139 -18.81 7.25 2.82
C TRP A 139 -19.61 8.30 3.58
N SER A 140 -19.21 9.57 3.50
CA SER A 140 -19.90 10.67 4.20
C SER A 140 -21.33 10.88 3.70
N GLU A 141 -21.58 10.51 2.45
CA GLU A 141 -22.88 10.60 1.79
C GLU A 141 -23.67 9.28 1.85
N GLY A 142 -23.14 8.26 2.55
CA GLY A 142 -23.81 6.97 2.75
C GLY A 142 -23.91 6.09 1.50
N ARG A 143 -23.17 6.40 0.43
CA ARG A 143 -23.22 5.68 -0.85
C ARG A 143 -22.16 4.60 -1.00
N LEU A 144 -21.07 4.65 -0.23
CA LEU A 144 -19.89 3.80 -0.47
C LEU A 144 -20.23 2.31 -0.57
N LEU A 145 -20.98 1.77 0.40
CA LEU A 145 -21.29 0.34 0.44
C LEU A 145 -22.12 -0.09 -0.77
N ASP A 146 -23.15 0.68 -1.12
CA ASP A 146 -24.03 0.41 -2.25
C ASP A 146 -23.30 0.54 -3.59
N GLU A 147 -22.47 1.57 -3.75
CA GLU A 147 -21.65 1.75 -4.95
C GLU A 147 -20.62 0.61 -5.12
N MET A 148 -20.00 0.16 -4.01
CA MET A 148 -19.09 -1.00 -4.05
C MET A 148 -19.86 -2.28 -4.37
N ALA A 149 -21.03 -2.52 -3.80
CA ALA A 149 -21.88 -3.64 -4.16
C ALA A 149 -22.25 -3.62 -5.65
N GLN A 150 -22.58 -2.45 -6.20
CA GLN A 150 -22.87 -2.28 -7.62
C GLN A 150 -21.64 -2.54 -8.50
N ALA A 151 -20.46 -2.05 -8.10
CA ALA A 151 -19.19 -2.35 -8.76
C ALA A 151 -18.85 -3.85 -8.73
N ASN A 152 -19.29 -4.55 -7.68
CA ASN A 152 -19.06 -5.98 -7.52
C ASN A 152 -20.00 -6.83 -8.39
N LYS A 153 -21.19 -6.36 -8.76
CA LYS A 153 -22.07 -7.08 -9.72
C LYS A 153 -21.40 -7.32 -11.07
N ARG A 154 -20.48 -6.43 -11.46
CA ARG A 154 -19.63 -6.56 -12.65
C ARG A 154 -18.33 -7.29 -12.33
N LYS A 155 -18.36 -8.33 -11.48
CA LYS A 155 -17.15 -9.09 -11.08
C LYS A 155 -16.53 -9.75 -12.31
N ARG A 156 -15.54 -9.07 -12.87
CA ARG A 156 -14.63 -9.59 -13.88
C ARG A 156 -13.25 -9.63 -13.25
N ALA A 157 -12.61 -10.79 -13.32
CA ALA A 157 -11.21 -10.92 -12.93
C ALA A 157 -10.38 -9.95 -13.76
N ILE A 158 -9.52 -9.19 -13.10
CA ILE A 158 -8.54 -8.32 -13.73
C ILE A 158 -7.19 -8.98 -13.52
N ALA A 159 -6.53 -9.38 -14.60
CA ALA A 159 -5.25 -10.08 -14.51
C ALA A 159 -4.25 -9.25 -13.68
N GLY A 160 -3.65 -9.88 -12.68
CA GLY A 160 -2.66 -9.25 -11.80
C GLY A 160 -3.23 -8.50 -10.59
N LEU A 161 -4.56 -8.38 -10.44
CA LEU A 161 -5.19 -7.80 -9.26
C LEU A 161 -5.90 -8.87 -8.43
N ASP A 162 -5.86 -8.73 -7.10
CA ASP A 162 -6.73 -9.50 -6.23
C ASP A 162 -8.20 -8.99 -6.28
N ASP A 163 -9.10 -9.69 -5.59
CA ASP A 163 -10.54 -9.36 -5.58
C ASP A 163 -10.83 -7.99 -4.98
N GLU A 164 -10.07 -7.56 -3.95
CA GLU A 164 -10.25 -6.28 -3.26
C GLU A 164 -9.73 -5.13 -4.11
N GLU A 165 -8.55 -5.30 -4.70
CA GLU A 165 -7.96 -4.36 -5.67
C GLU A 165 -8.88 -4.17 -6.88
N ALA A 166 -9.36 -5.26 -7.47
CA ALA A 166 -10.23 -5.21 -8.64
C ALA A 166 -11.58 -4.55 -8.32
N LEU A 167 -12.13 -4.78 -7.12
CA LEU A 167 -13.35 -4.13 -6.65
C LEU A 167 -13.18 -2.62 -6.53
N VAL A 168 -12.14 -2.18 -5.82
CA VAL A 168 -11.86 -0.75 -5.62
C VAL A 168 -11.59 -0.06 -6.96
N LEU A 169 -10.86 -0.72 -7.88
CA LEU A 169 -10.63 -0.18 -9.22
C LEU A 169 -11.93 -0.01 -10.00
N ARG A 170 -12.81 -1.02 -10.02
CA ARG A 170 -14.12 -0.91 -10.67
C ARG A 170 -14.96 0.21 -10.06
N TRP A 171 -14.97 0.31 -8.74
CA TRP A 171 -15.70 1.35 -8.03
C TRP A 171 -15.17 2.75 -8.38
N LEU A 172 -13.86 2.97 -8.37
CA LEU A 172 -13.25 4.24 -8.77
C LEU A 172 -13.62 4.63 -10.21
N LYS A 173 -13.60 3.69 -11.15
CA LYS A 173 -14.01 3.94 -12.54
C LYS A 173 -15.49 4.31 -12.72
N LEU A 174 -16.38 3.86 -11.83
CA LEU A 174 -17.82 4.19 -11.92
C LEU A 174 -18.16 5.67 -11.72
N GLY A 175 -17.28 6.44 -11.06
CA GLY A 175 -17.52 7.86 -10.76
C GLY A 175 -16.55 8.78 -11.49
N GLU A 176 -15.83 8.25 -12.47
CA GLU A 176 -15.16 9.04 -13.51
C GLU A 176 -16.08 9.24 -14.74
N SER A 177 -17.32 8.72 -14.68
CA SER A 177 -18.35 8.82 -15.73
C SER A 177 -19.27 10.02 -15.52
#